data_AF-A0A164Q5P6-F1
#
_entry.id   AF-A0A164Q5P6-F1
#
_cell.length_a   1.000
_cell.length_b   1.000
_cell.length_c   1.000
_cell.angle_alpha   90.00
_cell.angle_beta   90.00
_cell.angle_gamma   90.00
#
_symmetry.space_group_name_H-M   'P 1'
#
loop_
_entity.id
_entity.type
_entity.pdbx_description
1 polymer ?
#
loop_
_entity_poly.entity_id
_entity_poly.type
_entity_poly.pdbx_seq_one_letter_code
_entity_poly.pdbx_strand_id
1 'polypeptide(L)'
;MSNFHQEEDGIYSDSTVINESPDAATNCQPSTSRNSSSEQESFSSSSAISEEAIASLLPLSIVDDPNFVAFIKCIDARIEDGRLKLIHELVRVDYVALTTDCWTSLNNYSYLTVTAHYINHKMKMMSRVLSTVHMENNHTAHP
;
A
#
# COMPACT_ATOMS: atom_id res chain seq x y z
N MET A 1 27.98 5.40 -35.50
CA MET A 1 27.00 6.24 -36.21
C MET A 1 25.65 5.94 -35.55
N SER A 2 25.31 6.57 -34.41
CA SER A 2 24.68 7.90 -34.26
C SER A 2 23.34 7.96 -35.02
N ASN A 3 22.16 8.06 -34.40
CA ASN A 3 21.62 9.12 -33.54
C ASN A 3 20.43 8.55 -32.72
N PHE A 4 20.32 8.62 -31.39
CA PHE A 4 19.79 9.71 -30.54
C PHE A 4 18.79 10.68 -31.21
N HIS A 5 17.52 10.59 -30.80
CA HIS A 5 16.56 11.70 -30.80
C HIS A 5 15.88 11.73 -29.43
N GLN A 6 16.13 12.82 -28.72
CA GLN A 6 15.39 13.29 -27.54
C GLN A 6 14.17 14.08 -28.05
N GLU A 7 13.03 13.96 -27.37
CA GLU A 7 11.95 14.94 -27.40
C GLU A 7 11.69 15.38 -25.96
N GLU A 8 11.87 16.68 -25.72
CA GLU A 8 11.62 17.39 -24.47
C GLU A 8 10.38 18.28 -24.62
N ASP A 9 9.62 18.37 -23.53
CA ASP A 9 8.92 19.54 -22.99
C ASP A 9 7.94 20.36 -23.86
N GLY A 10 6.65 20.06 -23.66
CA GLY A 10 5.51 20.89 -24.07
C GLY A 10 4.83 21.55 -22.86
N ILE A 11 4.93 22.88 -22.81
CA ILE A 11 4.55 23.78 -21.73
C ILE A 11 3.02 23.96 -21.59
N TYR A 12 2.61 24.08 -20.34
CA TYR A 12 1.31 24.50 -19.80
C TYR A 12 0.93 25.95 -20.20
N SER A 13 -0.26 26.13 -20.81
CA SER A 13 -1.08 27.35 -20.70
C SER A 13 -2.42 27.18 -21.44
N ASP A 14 -3.56 27.38 -20.77
CA ASP A 14 -4.49 28.47 -21.17
C ASP A 14 -5.48 28.80 -20.04
N SER A 15 -5.72 30.09 -19.89
CA SER A 15 -6.55 30.73 -18.88
C SER A 15 -7.91 31.10 -19.51
N THR A 16 -9.00 31.02 -18.75
CA THR A 16 -10.27 31.65 -19.17
C THR A 16 -10.88 32.47 -18.04
N VAL A 17 -10.48 33.74 -18.07
CA VAL A 17 -11.25 34.99 -17.95
C VAL A 17 -12.70 34.93 -17.42
N ILE A 18 -12.82 35.48 -16.21
CA ILE A 18 -13.87 36.33 -15.60
C ILE A 18 -14.86 37.07 -16.53
N ASN A 19 -16.15 37.05 -16.16
CA ASN A 19 -17.13 38.09 -16.53
C ASN A 19 -17.90 38.53 -15.27
N GLU A 20 -17.77 39.81 -14.90
CA GLU A 20 -18.57 40.51 -13.89
C GLU A 20 -19.64 41.41 -14.54
N SER A 21 -20.78 41.59 -13.85
CA SER A 21 -21.61 42.81 -13.88
C SER A 21 -22.73 42.77 -12.81
N PRO A 22 -23.31 43.91 -12.39
CA PRO A 22 -23.23 44.35 -10.99
C PRO A 22 -24.61 44.66 -10.33
N ASP A 23 -24.51 45.18 -9.10
CA ASP A 23 -25.48 45.98 -8.34
C ASP A 23 -26.58 45.28 -7.52
N ALA A 24 -26.35 45.20 -6.20
CA ALA A 24 -27.16 45.96 -5.22
C ALA A 24 -26.52 45.85 -3.82
N ALA A 25 -26.07 47.00 -3.32
CA ALA A 25 -25.54 47.17 -1.97
C ALA A 25 -26.64 47.02 -0.91
N THR A 26 -26.35 46.29 0.17
CA THR A 26 -26.80 46.67 1.52
C THR A 26 -25.77 46.19 2.56
N ASN A 27 -25.24 47.20 3.23
CA ASN A 27 -24.29 47.22 4.33
C ASN A 27 -24.92 46.66 5.63
N CYS A 28 -24.22 45.77 6.34
CA CYS A 28 -24.23 45.65 7.81
C CYS A 28 -23.18 44.61 8.29
N GLN A 29 -22.30 45.03 9.21
CA GLN A 29 -21.43 44.19 10.06
C GLN A 29 -21.61 44.69 11.52
N PRO A 30 -21.16 43.97 12.56
CA PRO A 30 -21.25 42.53 12.79
C PRO A 30 -21.84 42.22 14.20
N SER A 31 -22.40 41.03 14.40
CA SER A 31 -22.60 40.47 15.75
C SER A 31 -21.98 39.08 15.81
N THR A 32 -21.02 38.95 16.72
CA THR A 32 -20.33 37.74 17.13
C THR A 32 -21.28 36.61 17.55
N SER A 33 -21.14 35.43 16.96
CA SER A 33 -21.21 34.16 17.70
C SER A 33 -20.42 33.07 16.98
N ARG A 34 -19.38 32.56 17.65
CA ARG A 34 -18.75 31.28 17.35
C ARG A 34 -19.81 30.19 17.37
N ASN A 35 -19.79 29.29 16.39
CA ASN A 35 -19.85 27.85 16.68
C ASN A 35 -19.31 27.03 15.51
N SER A 36 -18.38 26.18 15.89
CA SER A 36 -17.67 25.12 15.19
C SER A 36 -18.59 23.99 14.76
N SER A 37 -18.46 23.51 13.51
CA SER A 37 -18.84 22.16 13.07
C SER A 37 -18.18 21.86 11.73
N SER A 38 -16.86 21.68 11.73
CA SER A 38 -16.10 21.13 10.60
C SER A 38 -14.96 20.28 11.12
N GLU A 39 -15.27 19.31 11.98
CA GLU A 39 -14.32 18.28 12.41
C GLU A 39 -15.10 16.98 12.63
N GLN A 40 -15.38 16.26 11.55
CA GLN A 40 -15.96 14.92 11.64
C GLN A 40 -15.43 14.00 10.54
N GLU A 41 -14.12 14.02 10.29
CA GLU A 41 -13.46 12.98 9.48
C GLU A 41 -12.08 12.53 10.02
N SER A 42 -11.57 13.08 11.14
CA SER A 42 -10.24 12.71 11.66
C SER A 42 -10.23 11.62 12.74
N PHE A 43 -11.40 11.14 13.20
CA PHE A 43 -11.47 10.31 14.41
C PHE A 43 -11.33 8.80 14.17
N SER A 44 -11.35 8.32 12.93
CA SER A 44 -11.44 6.86 12.66
C SER A 44 -10.08 6.14 12.57
N SER A 45 -9.00 6.83 12.22
CA SER A 45 -7.68 6.20 12.05
C SER A 45 -6.85 6.16 13.33
N SER A 46 -7.01 7.16 14.21
CA SER A 46 -6.22 7.27 15.44
C SER A 46 -6.60 6.25 16.51
N SER A 47 -7.86 5.80 16.54
CA SER A 47 -8.33 4.81 17.53
C SER A 47 -7.84 3.40 17.21
N ALA A 48 -7.85 3.01 15.94
CA ALA A 48 -7.42 1.69 15.49
C ALA A 48 -5.94 1.41 15.85
N ILE A 49 -5.06 2.40 15.64
CA ILE A 49 -3.63 2.30 15.99
C ILE A 49 -3.45 2.23 17.52
N SER A 50 -4.26 2.98 18.28
CA SER A 50 -4.18 2.96 19.74
C SER A 50 -4.61 1.61 20.32
N GLU A 51 -5.62 0.96 19.76
CA GLU A 51 -6.07 -0.37 20.20
C GLU A 51 -5.04 -1.46 19.88
N GLU A 52 -4.42 -1.41 18.69
CA GLU A 52 -3.38 -2.36 18.27
C GLU A 52 -2.09 -2.21 19.11
N ALA A 53 -1.73 -0.98 19.49
CA ALA A 53 -0.61 -0.70 20.39
C ALA A 53 -0.87 -1.17 21.83
N ILE A 54 -2.09 -0.99 22.34
CA ILE A 54 -2.47 -1.48 23.68
C ILE A 54 -2.49 -3.01 23.71
N ALA A 55 -2.98 -3.67 22.65
CA ALA A 55 -3.00 -5.12 22.54
C ALA A 55 -1.59 -5.74 22.42
N SER A 56 -0.63 -5.00 21.86
CA SER A 56 0.76 -5.43 21.70
C SER A 56 1.68 -5.06 22.87
N LEU A 57 1.18 -4.34 23.88
CA LEU A 57 1.88 -3.93 25.12
C LEU A 57 3.26 -3.29 24.92
N LEU A 58 3.57 -2.79 23.72
CA LEU A 58 4.76 -2.01 23.49
C LEU A 58 4.43 -0.52 23.72
N PRO A 59 5.27 0.24 24.45
CA PRO A 59 5.09 1.68 24.52
C PRO A 59 5.19 2.26 23.11
N LEU A 60 4.25 3.12 22.73
CA LEU A 60 4.19 3.78 21.41
C LEU A 60 5.52 4.45 21.01
N SER A 61 6.35 4.84 21.98
CA SER A 61 7.69 5.40 21.76
C SER A 61 8.67 4.44 21.10
N ILE A 62 8.41 3.13 21.05
CA ILE A 62 9.30 2.17 20.37
C ILE A 62 9.33 2.41 18.87
N VAL A 63 8.22 2.86 18.28
CA VAL A 63 8.13 3.06 16.82
C VAL A 63 8.96 4.26 16.38
N ASP A 64 9.09 5.26 17.25
CA ASP A 64 9.92 6.45 17.03
C ASP A 64 11.39 6.25 17.46
N ASP A 65 11.72 5.13 18.12
CA ASP A 65 13.09 4.83 18.53
C ASP A 65 13.98 4.66 17.29
N PRO A 66 15.11 5.40 17.19
CA PRO A 66 16.01 5.31 16.04
C PRO A 66 16.52 3.88 15.77
N ASN A 67 16.67 3.04 16.80
CA ASN A 67 17.10 1.66 16.61
C ASN A 67 15.98 0.78 16.06
N PHE A 68 14.73 0.98 16.50
CA PHE A 68 13.59 0.30 15.90
C PHE A 68 13.40 0.70 14.44
N VAL A 69 13.50 1.99 14.12
CA VAL A 69 13.44 2.47 12.73
C VAL A 69 14.57 1.86 11.89
N ALA A 70 15.80 1.83 12.42
CA ALA A 70 16.92 1.17 11.75
C ALA A 70 16.67 -0.34 11.58
N PHE A 71 16.06 -0.98 12.56
CA PHE A 71 15.70 -2.39 12.51
C PHE A 71 14.63 -2.68 11.44
N ILE A 72 13.56 -1.88 11.36
CA ILE A 72 12.53 -2.01 10.32
C ILE A 72 13.14 -1.81 8.93
N LYS A 73 14.00 -0.79 8.75
CA LYS A 73 14.76 -0.60 7.50
C LYS A 73 15.59 -1.83 7.12
N CYS A 74 16.23 -2.48 8.11
CA CYS A 74 16.97 -3.71 7.88
C CYS A 74 16.05 -4.89 7.53
N ILE A 75 14.85 -4.98 8.11
CA ILE A 75 13.84 -5.98 7.74
C ILE A 75 13.42 -5.78 6.28
N ASP A 76 13.03 -4.57 5.91
CA ASP A 76 12.57 -4.25 4.55
C ASP A 76 13.64 -4.59 3.52
N ALA A 77 14.88 -4.18 3.79
CA ALA A 77 16.02 -4.53 2.93
C ALA A 77 16.21 -6.05 2.78
N ARG A 78 15.96 -6.83 3.85
CA ARG A 78 16.08 -8.29 3.82
C ARG A 78 14.91 -8.97 3.10
N ILE A 79 13.71 -8.40 3.17
CA ILE A 79 12.56 -8.85 2.39
C ILE A 79 12.85 -8.65 0.90
N GLU A 80 13.34 -7.48 0.50
CA GLU A 80 13.69 -7.18 -0.90
C GLU A 80 14.84 -8.06 -1.42
N ASP A 81 15.89 -8.28 -0.62
CA ASP A 81 16.96 -9.23 -0.96
C ASP A 81 16.42 -10.66 -1.14
N GLY A 82 15.48 -11.08 -0.29
CA GLY A 82 14.79 -12.36 -0.44
C GLY A 82 14.00 -12.47 -1.74
N ARG A 83 13.27 -11.41 -2.12
CA ARG A 83 12.51 -11.34 -3.38
C ARG A 83 13.42 -11.41 -4.60
N LEU A 84 14.51 -10.64 -4.61
CA LEU A 84 15.48 -10.64 -5.72
C LEU A 84 16.14 -12.01 -5.90
N LYS A 85 16.53 -12.66 -4.79
CA LYS A 85 17.08 -14.03 -4.83
C LYS A 85 16.07 -15.02 -5.42
N LEU A 86 14.81 -14.93 -5.03
CA LEU A 86 13.76 -15.80 -5.55
C LEU A 86 13.55 -15.59 -7.06
N ILE A 87 13.50 -14.34 -7.53
CA ILE A 87 13.38 -14.04 -8.96
C ILE A 87 14.54 -14.67 -9.74
N HIS A 88 15.77 -14.49 -9.25
CA HIS A 88 16.95 -15.02 -9.91
C HIS A 88 17.00 -16.56 -9.89
N GLU A 89 16.44 -17.21 -8.86
CA GLU A 89 16.25 -18.66 -8.85
C GLU A 89 15.21 -19.10 -9.88
N LEU A 90 14.03 -18.47 -9.90
CA LEU A 90 12.92 -18.86 -10.78
C LEU A 90 13.22 -18.67 -12.27
N VAL A 91 14.01 -17.65 -12.64
CA VAL A 91 14.47 -17.44 -14.03
C VAL A 91 15.32 -18.61 -14.55
N ARG A 92 15.95 -19.38 -13.66
CA ARG A 92 16.87 -20.48 -14.01
C ARG A 92 16.20 -21.86 -14.00
N VAL A 93 14.90 -21.91 -13.71
CA VAL A 93 14.15 -23.15 -13.55
C VAL A 93 13.29 -23.38 -14.79
N ASP A 94 13.38 -24.57 -15.37
CA ASP A 94 12.64 -24.91 -16.58
C ASP A 94 11.14 -25.14 -16.33
N TYR A 95 10.80 -25.68 -15.15
CA TYR A 95 9.43 -26.06 -14.80
C TYR A 95 9.08 -25.66 -13.36
N VAL A 96 7.90 -25.05 -13.22
CA VAL A 96 7.33 -24.66 -11.93
C VAL A 96 5.91 -25.22 -11.84
N ALA A 97 5.58 -25.84 -10.71
CA ALA A 97 4.22 -26.21 -10.35
C ALA A 97 3.68 -25.19 -9.35
N LEU A 98 2.48 -24.67 -9.58
CA LEU A 98 1.80 -23.78 -8.65
C LEU A 98 0.74 -24.55 -7.88
N THR A 99 0.72 -24.39 -6.56
CA THR A 99 -0.41 -24.80 -5.72
C THR A 99 -1.06 -23.56 -5.15
N THR A 100 -2.38 -23.63 -5.00
CA THR A 100 -3.13 -22.61 -4.28
C THR A 100 -3.82 -23.22 -3.08
N ASP A 101 -3.79 -22.55 -1.94
CA ASP A 101 -4.63 -22.88 -0.78
C ASP A 101 -5.60 -21.75 -0.49
N CYS A 102 -6.83 -22.08 -0.13
CA CYS A 102 -7.80 -21.13 0.40
C CYS A 102 -8.00 -21.46 1.87
N TRP A 103 -7.87 -20.47 2.75
CA TRP A 103 -8.08 -20.64 4.18
C TRP A 103 -8.79 -19.45 4.77
N THR A 104 -9.43 -19.66 5.93
CA THR A 104 -10.14 -18.61 6.67
C THR A 104 -9.41 -18.38 7.98
N SER A 105 -9.08 -17.12 8.29
CA SER A 105 -8.44 -16.74 9.54
C SER A 105 -9.37 -16.87 10.75
N LEU A 106 -8.82 -16.77 11.96
CA LEU A 106 -9.61 -16.74 13.20
C LEU A 106 -10.62 -15.57 13.24
N ASN A 107 -10.30 -14.49 12.54
CA ASN A 107 -11.14 -13.30 12.41
C ASN A 107 -12.14 -13.42 11.23
N ASN A 108 -12.31 -14.63 10.67
CA ASN A 108 -13.23 -14.96 9.59
C ASN A 108 -12.95 -14.24 8.26
N TYR A 109 -11.70 -13.87 8.01
CA TYR A 109 -11.24 -13.34 6.71
C TYR A 109 -10.71 -14.47 5.84
N SER A 110 -11.12 -14.50 4.56
CA SER A 110 -10.65 -15.50 3.60
C SER A 110 -9.37 -15.06 2.91
N TYR A 111 -8.43 -15.99 2.74
CA TYR A 111 -7.15 -15.78 2.09
C TYR A 111 -6.88 -16.84 1.04
N LEU A 112 -6.17 -16.45 -0.02
CA LEU A 112 -5.61 -17.33 -1.03
C LEU A 112 -4.09 -17.26 -0.96
N THR A 113 -3.42 -18.39 -0.73
CA THR A 113 -1.95 -18.47 -0.83
C THR A 113 -1.55 -19.13 -2.15
N VAL A 114 -0.67 -18.50 -2.91
CA VAL A 114 -0.03 -19.10 -4.09
C VAL A 114 1.38 -19.54 -3.72
N THR A 115 1.69 -20.82 -3.94
CA THR A 115 3.02 -21.40 -3.67
C THR A 115 3.59 -22.00 -4.94
N ALA A 116 4.83 -21.65 -5.26
CA ALA A 116 5.62 -22.26 -6.33
C ALA A 116 6.46 -23.42 -5.81
N HIS A 117 6.39 -24.53 -6.52
CA HIS A 117 7.19 -25.73 -6.30
C HIS A 117 8.05 -26.00 -7.53
N TYR A 118 9.35 -26.20 -7.31
CA TYR A 118 10.31 -26.47 -8.38
C TYR A 118 11.48 -27.29 -7.89
N ILE A 119 12.22 -27.90 -8.82
CA ILE A 119 13.51 -28.55 -8.53
C ILE A 119 14.61 -27.55 -8.90
N ASN A 120 15.49 -27.22 -7.95
CA ASN A 120 16.59 -26.32 -8.22
C ASN A 120 17.78 -27.03 -8.90
N HIS A 121 18.81 -26.26 -9.26
CA HIS A 121 20.03 -26.76 -9.88
C HIS A 121 20.82 -27.78 -9.03
N LYS A 122 20.49 -27.92 -7.73
CA LYS A 122 21.08 -28.90 -6.81
C LYS A 122 20.22 -30.17 -6.68
N MET A 123 19.25 -30.35 -7.59
CA MET A 123 18.28 -31.45 -7.58
C MET A 123 17.47 -31.53 -6.28
N LYS A 124 17.24 -30.37 -5.63
CA LYS A 124 16.44 -30.26 -4.41
C LYS A 124 15.08 -29.68 -4.74
N MET A 125 14.02 -30.32 -4.22
CA MET A 125 12.68 -29.76 -4.24
C MET A 125 12.62 -28.51 -3.36
N MET A 126 12.14 -27.42 -3.96
CA MET A 126 11.95 -26.12 -3.34
C MET A 126 10.46 -25.80 -3.31
N SER A 127 10.02 -25.19 -2.21
CA SER A 127 8.69 -24.63 -2.06
C SER A 127 8.80 -23.19 -1.59
N ARG A 128 8.09 -22.28 -2.26
CA ARG A 128 8.18 -20.83 -2.10
C ARG A 128 6.79 -20.20 -2.18
N VAL A 129 6.34 -19.60 -1.09
CA VAL A 129 5.13 -18.77 -1.09
C VAL A 129 5.41 -17.53 -1.93
N LEU A 130 4.62 -17.32 -2.98
CA LEU A 130 4.72 -16.15 -3.85
C LEU A 130 3.85 -15.00 -3.34
N SER A 131 2.68 -15.34 -2.83
CA SER A 131 1.70 -14.37 -2.35
C SER A 131 0.70 -15.02 -1.42
N THR A 132 0.24 -14.25 -0.43
CA THR A 132 -0.96 -14.53 0.36
C THR A 132 -1.83 -13.29 0.25
N VAL A 133 -2.97 -13.43 -0.41
CA VAL A 133 -3.88 -12.30 -0.67
C VAL A 133 -5.15 -12.45 0.15
N HIS A 134 -5.60 -11.35 0.75
CA HIS A 134 -6.94 -11.26 1.34
C HIS A 134 -7.97 -11.27 0.20
N MET A 135 -9.04 -12.05 0.37
CA MET A 135 -10.10 -12.18 -0.61
C MET A 135 -11.34 -11.37 -0.18
N GLU A 136 -11.47 -10.16 -0.71
CA GLU A 136 -12.61 -9.27 -0.46
C GLU A 136 -13.84 -9.72 -1.29
N ASN A 137 -14.61 -10.68 -0.75
CA ASN A 137 -15.99 -11.05 -1.15
C ASN A 137 -16.20 -11.70 -2.56
N ASN A 138 -17.26 -12.53 -2.64
CA ASN A 138 -17.75 -13.41 -3.72
C ASN A 138 -16.72 -14.24 -4.53
N HIS A 139 -16.54 -15.48 -4.07
CA HIS A 139 -15.71 -16.51 -4.70
C HIS A 139 -16.49 -17.26 -5.78
N THR A 140 -16.83 -16.59 -6.88
CA THR A 140 -17.26 -17.31 -8.08
C THR A 140 -16.03 -17.58 -8.94
N ALA A 141 -15.79 -18.86 -9.28
CA ALA A 141 -15.00 -19.18 -10.47
C ALA A 141 -15.77 -18.60 -11.66
N HIS A 142 -15.45 -17.37 -12.05
CA HIS A 142 -16.12 -16.73 -13.17
C HIS A 142 -15.78 -17.55 -14.43
N PRO A 143 -16.79 -18.03 -15.18
CA PRO A 143 -16.59 -18.88 -16.35
C PRO A 143 -15.92 -18.14 -17.52
#